data_AF-A0A0S4QYI1-F1
#
_entry.id   AF-A0A0S4QYI1-F1
#
_cell.length_a   1.000
_cell.length_b   1.000
_cell.length_c   1.000
_cell.angle_alpha   90.00
_cell.angle_beta   90.00
_cell.angle_gamma   90.00
#
_symmetry.space_group_name_H-M   'P 1'
#
loop_
_entity.id
_entity.type
_entity.pdbx_description
1 polymer ?
#
loop_
_entity_poly.entity_id
_entity_poly.type
_entity_poly.pdbx_seq_one_letter_code
_entity_poly.pdbx_strand_id
1 'polypeptide(L)'
;MAVHDFEDTTGSALDLVETSFLTLTESPGGLGVNGADFPGLADRWFGLRDLRVEMTRPQASWATRNAVWAFLLAARDVDAWKVAAVGMAMPALRHITATLAPVYRGEAADLDAEVLTGFIDVYAGLPAGTRGIPGRLAFGAYEAGLVEVAGYRKPGMDLPVLGALPRPWLEPRWLLAQAVERAVISPPDARLLALTRLQGVTVAAVSERSGVPGEELAIRRDAAELELAVAVGAGELGPGTGGGR
;
A
#
# COMPACT_ATOMS: atom_id res chain seq x y z
N MET A 1 17.66 -41.54 -3.68
CA MET A 1 18.30 -40.30 -4.17
C MET A 1 17.21 -39.25 -4.18
N ALA A 2 16.97 -38.66 -3.00
CA ALA A 2 15.87 -37.73 -2.79
C ALA A 2 16.33 -36.35 -3.26
N VAL A 3 15.58 -35.82 -4.22
CA VAL A 3 15.62 -34.41 -4.61
C VAL A 3 15.25 -33.63 -3.37
N HIS A 4 16.18 -32.81 -2.87
CA HIS A 4 15.89 -31.83 -1.85
C HIS A 4 14.95 -30.80 -2.46
N ASP A 5 13.66 -30.98 -2.18
CA ASP A 5 12.62 -29.97 -2.35
C ASP A 5 12.93 -28.86 -1.35
N PHE A 6 13.49 -27.75 -1.83
CA PHE A 6 13.52 -26.51 -1.07
C PHE A 6 12.11 -25.91 -1.18
N GLU A 7 11.18 -26.43 -0.37
CA GLU A 7 9.87 -25.80 -0.16
C GLU A 7 10.08 -24.42 0.49
N ASP A 8 10.05 -23.41 -0.36
CA ASP A 8 9.44 -22.09 -0.17
C ASP A 8 9.39 -21.55 1.27
N THR A 9 10.55 -21.10 1.77
CA THR A 9 10.64 -20.26 2.99
C THR A 9 10.96 -18.81 2.63
N THR A 10 10.23 -18.22 1.67
CA THR A 10 10.42 -16.80 1.32
C THR A 10 9.22 -15.99 1.79
N GLY A 11 9.06 -15.86 3.10
CA GLY A 11 8.14 -14.87 3.67
C GLY A 11 8.55 -13.45 3.29
N SER A 12 7.61 -12.51 3.22
CA SER A 12 7.94 -11.12 2.89
C SER A 12 8.84 -10.49 3.96
N ALA A 13 9.47 -9.35 3.67
CA ALA A 13 10.30 -8.64 4.64
C ALA A 13 9.52 -8.31 5.94
N LEU A 14 8.21 -8.06 5.83
CA LEU A 14 7.33 -7.85 6.98
C LEU A 14 7.10 -9.14 7.78
N ASP A 15 6.98 -10.29 7.12
CA ASP A 15 6.84 -11.57 7.80
C ASP A 15 8.10 -11.92 8.59
N LEU A 16 9.29 -11.72 8.00
CA LEU A 16 10.57 -11.96 8.67
C LEU A 16 10.72 -11.09 9.94
N VAL A 17 10.34 -9.82 9.87
CA VAL A 17 10.37 -8.92 11.03
C VAL A 17 9.33 -9.33 12.08
N GLU A 18 8.10 -9.69 11.67
CA GLU A 18 7.07 -10.12 12.62
C GLU A 18 7.53 -11.38 13.38
N THR A 19 8.09 -12.37 12.69
CA THR A 19 8.68 -13.55 13.33
C THR A 19 9.77 -13.16 14.32
N SER A 20 10.70 -12.29 13.91
CA SER A 20 11.79 -11.81 14.78
C SER A 20 11.27 -11.09 16.03
N PHE A 21 10.25 -10.23 15.87
CA PHE A 21 9.59 -9.53 16.96
C PHE A 21 8.91 -10.49 17.93
N LEU A 22 8.21 -11.51 17.43
CA LEU A 22 7.54 -12.50 18.26
C LEU A 22 8.56 -13.33 19.05
N THR A 23 9.61 -13.83 18.41
CA THR A 23 10.68 -14.57 19.09
C THR A 23 11.35 -13.72 20.19
N LEU A 24 11.62 -12.45 19.89
CA LEU A 24 12.26 -11.53 20.83
C LEU A 24 11.36 -11.18 22.04
N THR A 25 10.05 -11.24 21.88
CA THR A 25 9.08 -10.93 22.94
C THR A 25 8.58 -12.14 23.73
N GLU A 26 8.85 -13.36 23.26
CA GLU A 26 8.47 -14.61 23.94
C GLU A 26 9.44 -15.05 25.05
N SER A 27 10.65 -14.48 25.10
CA SER A 27 11.63 -14.81 26.13
C SER A 27 11.18 -14.36 27.54
N PRO A 28 11.36 -15.15 28.61
CA PRO A 28 11.11 -14.72 29.98
C PRO A 28 11.97 -13.49 30.32
N GLY A 29 11.33 -12.38 30.71
CA GLY A 29 12.03 -11.09 30.86
C GLY A 29 12.33 -10.37 29.52
N GLY A 30 11.66 -10.77 28.44
CA GLY A 30 11.74 -10.14 27.12
C GLY A 30 11.36 -8.66 27.15
N LEU A 31 11.61 -7.97 26.03
CA LEU A 31 11.44 -6.52 25.97
C LEU A 31 10.03 -6.09 26.43
N GLY A 32 10.01 -5.07 27.27
CA GLY A 32 8.82 -4.51 27.84
C GLY A 32 9.12 -3.17 28.49
N VAL A 33 8.07 -2.53 28.99
CA VAL A 33 8.14 -1.21 29.61
C VAL A 33 7.25 -1.16 30.84
N ASN A 34 7.55 -0.25 31.75
CA ASN A 34 6.63 0.06 32.83
C ASN A 34 5.58 1.06 32.35
N GLY A 35 4.30 0.73 32.47
CA GLY A 35 3.20 1.61 32.07
C GLY A 35 3.17 2.94 32.83
N ALA A 36 3.70 2.99 34.07
CA ALA A 36 3.83 4.22 34.83
C ALA A 36 4.67 5.31 34.13
N ASP A 37 5.56 4.92 33.22
CA ASP A 37 6.40 5.86 32.47
C ASP A 37 5.63 6.58 31.34
N PHE A 38 4.38 6.16 31.06
CA PHE A 38 3.58 6.69 29.96
C PHE A 38 2.23 7.22 30.43
N PRO A 39 1.81 8.40 29.95
CA PRO A 39 0.53 8.97 30.34
C PRO A 39 -0.63 8.08 29.91
N GLY A 40 -1.52 7.75 30.83
CA GLY A 40 -2.76 7.01 30.55
C GLY A 40 -2.62 5.49 30.43
N LEU A 41 -1.44 4.93 30.67
CA LEU A 41 -1.28 3.48 30.85
C LEU A 41 -1.42 3.09 32.32
N ALA A 42 -1.83 1.84 32.55
CA ALA A 42 -1.90 1.29 33.90
C ALA A 42 -0.49 1.12 34.49
N ASP A 43 -0.34 1.32 35.80
CA ASP A 43 0.93 1.09 36.51
C ASP A 43 1.21 -0.42 36.65
N ARG A 44 1.74 -1.01 35.58
CA ARG A 44 2.18 -2.40 35.51
C ARG A 44 3.21 -2.59 34.42
N TRP A 45 3.91 -3.72 34.47
CA TRP A 45 4.74 -4.16 33.36
C TRP A 45 3.89 -4.51 32.12
N PHE A 46 4.31 -4.00 30.96
CA PHE A 46 3.78 -4.36 29.65
C PHE A 46 4.88 -5.02 28.83
N GLY A 47 4.67 -6.29 28.46
CA GLY A 47 5.43 -6.88 27.35
C GLY A 47 5.05 -6.19 26.04
N LEU A 48 5.98 -6.10 25.08
CA LEU A 48 5.72 -5.34 23.85
C LEU A 48 4.54 -5.87 23.02
N ARG A 49 4.22 -7.15 23.08
CA ARG A 49 3.01 -7.71 22.43
C ARG A 49 1.73 -7.11 23.01
N ASP A 50 1.64 -7.06 24.33
CA ASP A 50 0.50 -6.45 25.02
C ASP A 50 0.45 -4.95 24.76
N LEU A 51 1.61 -4.28 24.80
CA LEU A 51 1.70 -2.86 24.51
C LEU A 51 1.22 -2.53 23.08
N ARG A 52 1.58 -3.36 22.09
CA ARG A 52 1.11 -3.21 20.70
C ARG A 52 -0.41 -3.27 20.61
N VAL A 53 -1.01 -4.23 21.31
CA VAL A 53 -2.47 -4.36 21.38
C VAL A 53 -3.09 -3.13 22.04
N GLU A 54 -2.55 -2.67 23.16
CA GLU A 54 -3.04 -1.46 23.85
C GLU A 54 -2.94 -0.21 22.95
N MET A 55 -1.83 -0.03 22.23
CA MET A 55 -1.64 1.12 21.33
C MET A 55 -2.60 1.14 20.13
N THR A 56 -3.10 -0.03 19.73
CA THR A 56 -4.06 -0.16 18.63
C THR A 56 -5.49 0.16 19.06
N ARG A 57 -5.79 0.16 20.37
CA ARG A 57 -7.14 0.44 20.87
C ARG A 57 -7.53 1.91 20.61
N PRO A 58 -8.78 2.19 20.21
CA PRO A 58 -9.26 3.57 20.01
C PRO A 58 -9.09 4.47 21.24
N GLN A 59 -9.10 3.89 22.44
CA GLN A 59 -9.03 4.59 23.72
C GLN A 59 -7.60 5.04 24.08
N ALA A 60 -6.55 4.48 23.45
CA ALA A 60 -5.20 4.98 23.68
C ALA A 60 -5.13 6.43 23.20
N SER A 61 -4.63 7.33 24.05
CA SER A 61 -4.58 8.75 23.69
C SER A 61 -3.45 9.03 22.70
N TRP A 62 -3.55 10.15 21.96
CA TRP A 62 -2.44 10.61 21.12
C TRP A 62 -1.17 10.87 21.92
N ALA A 63 -1.31 11.41 23.14
CA ALA A 63 -0.18 11.66 24.04
C ALA A 63 0.51 10.35 24.46
N THR A 64 -0.27 9.31 24.77
CA THR A 64 0.25 7.97 25.11
C THR A 64 1.03 7.38 23.94
N ARG A 65 0.44 7.38 22.73
CA ARG A 65 1.12 6.87 21.53
C ARG A 65 2.41 7.62 21.26
N ASN A 66 2.38 8.95 21.33
CA ASN A 66 3.57 9.75 21.09
C ASN A 66 4.66 9.51 22.14
N ALA A 67 4.30 9.31 23.41
CA ALA A 67 5.26 9.00 24.48
C ALA A 67 5.93 7.63 24.27
N VAL A 68 5.15 6.59 23.94
CA VAL A 68 5.68 5.25 23.63
C VAL A 68 6.63 5.31 22.43
N TRP A 69 6.25 5.99 21.35
CA TRP A 69 7.10 6.14 20.17
C TRP A 69 8.34 7.00 20.44
N ALA A 70 8.27 8.00 21.32
CA ALA A 70 9.44 8.78 21.74
C ALA A 70 10.43 7.91 22.54
N PHE A 71 9.93 7.04 23.41
CA PHE A 71 10.76 6.06 24.11
C PHE A 71 11.43 5.10 23.12
N LEU A 72 10.68 4.52 22.17
CA LEU A 72 11.23 3.64 21.15
C LEU A 72 12.32 4.35 20.32
N LEU A 73 12.11 5.62 19.98
CA LEU A 73 13.11 6.42 19.25
C LEU A 73 14.38 6.66 20.08
N ALA A 74 14.25 6.90 21.39
CA ALA A 74 15.38 7.06 22.28
C ALA A 74 16.17 5.76 22.49
N ALA A 75 15.52 4.61 22.41
CA ALA A 75 16.13 3.29 22.57
C ALA A 75 16.76 2.73 21.27
N ARG A 76 16.67 3.46 20.16
CA ARG A 76 16.98 2.96 18.81
C ARG A 76 18.43 2.52 18.59
N ASP A 77 19.37 2.91 19.44
CA ASP A 77 20.78 2.53 19.27
C ASP A 77 21.05 1.07 19.69
N VAL A 78 20.08 0.43 20.36
CA VAL A 78 20.13 -0.99 20.73
C VAL A 78 19.36 -1.81 19.69
N ASP A 79 20.01 -2.81 19.08
CA ASP A 79 19.43 -3.57 17.96
C ASP A 79 18.10 -4.27 18.31
N ALA A 80 18.00 -4.81 19.52
CA ALA A 80 16.77 -5.41 20.03
C ALA A 80 15.59 -4.41 20.01
N TRP A 81 15.86 -3.15 20.34
CA TRP A 81 14.86 -2.08 20.35
C TRP A 81 14.50 -1.57 18.95
N LYS A 82 15.41 -1.68 17.96
CA LYS A 82 15.08 -1.42 16.55
C LYS A 82 14.06 -2.44 16.02
N VAL A 83 14.32 -3.74 16.23
CA VAL A 83 13.40 -4.82 15.82
C VAL A 83 12.06 -4.66 16.53
N ALA A 84 12.09 -4.33 17.82
CA ALA A 84 10.89 -3.99 18.60
C ALA A 84 10.09 -2.84 17.99
N ALA A 85 10.74 -1.74 17.62
CA ALA A 85 10.06 -0.59 17.03
C ALA A 85 9.34 -0.96 15.72
N VAL A 86 9.99 -1.73 14.84
CA VAL A 86 9.34 -2.19 13.60
C VAL A 86 8.18 -3.14 13.90
N GLY A 87 8.36 -4.11 14.80
CA GLY A 87 7.27 -5.02 15.21
C GLY A 87 6.08 -4.32 15.87
N MET A 88 6.33 -3.23 16.60
CA MET A 88 5.30 -2.33 17.13
C MET A 88 4.53 -1.60 16.02
N ALA A 89 5.19 -1.25 14.91
CA ALA A 89 4.57 -0.63 13.73
C ALA A 89 3.84 -1.63 12.81
N MET A 90 4.03 -2.95 12.97
CA MET A 90 3.50 -3.96 12.05
C MET A 90 2.01 -3.80 11.68
N PRO A 91 1.08 -3.49 12.62
CA PRO A 91 -0.32 -3.27 12.25
C PRO A 91 -0.51 -2.12 11.26
N ALA A 92 0.26 -1.04 11.40
CA ALA A 92 0.21 0.10 10.48
C ALA A 92 0.87 -0.23 9.15
N LEU A 93 2.02 -0.91 9.15
CA LEU A 93 2.73 -1.31 7.92
C LEU A 93 1.86 -2.24 7.07
N ARG A 94 1.25 -3.27 7.68
CA ARG A 94 0.32 -4.17 6.97
C ARG A 94 -0.93 -3.45 6.46
N HIS A 95 -1.43 -2.46 7.20
CA HIS A 95 -2.54 -1.65 6.73
C HIS A 95 -2.14 -0.80 5.50
N ILE A 96 -0.94 -0.22 5.50
CA ILE A 96 -0.40 0.54 4.36
C ILE A 96 -0.23 -0.37 3.14
N THR A 97 0.41 -1.53 3.28
CA THR A 97 0.62 -2.45 2.15
C THR A 97 -0.71 -2.96 1.61
N ALA A 98 -1.67 -3.32 2.48
CA ALA A 98 -3.02 -3.69 2.07
C ALA A 98 -3.78 -2.55 1.34
N THR A 99 -3.50 -1.29 1.69
CA THR A 99 -4.09 -0.12 1.03
C THR A 99 -3.51 0.10 -0.37
N LEU A 100 -2.23 -0.21 -0.57
CA LEU A 100 -1.52 -0.01 -1.83
C LEU A 100 -1.61 -1.22 -2.78
N ALA A 101 -1.77 -2.43 -2.24
CA ALA A 101 -1.81 -3.68 -2.99
C ALA A 101 -2.80 -3.68 -4.18
N PRO A 102 -4.02 -3.11 -4.11
CA PRO A 102 -4.95 -3.12 -5.25
C PRO A 102 -4.43 -2.38 -6.50
N VAL A 103 -3.58 -1.36 -6.30
CA VAL A 103 -3.02 -0.56 -7.39
C VAL A 103 -1.60 -0.94 -7.76
N TYR A 104 -0.95 -1.77 -6.96
CA TYR A 104 0.40 -2.25 -7.18
C TYR A 104 0.45 -3.40 -8.20
N ARG A 105 1.48 -3.41 -9.05
CA ARG A 105 1.59 -4.35 -10.18
C ARG A 105 2.86 -5.21 -10.17
N GLY A 106 3.72 -5.04 -9.16
CA GLY A 106 4.86 -5.90 -8.90
C GLY A 106 4.55 -7.02 -7.91
N GLU A 107 5.59 -7.64 -7.37
CA GLU A 107 5.49 -8.70 -6.37
C GLU A 107 5.19 -8.13 -4.98
N ALA A 108 4.20 -8.68 -4.27
CA ALA A 108 3.78 -8.14 -2.96
C ALA A 108 4.94 -8.04 -1.95
N ALA A 109 5.92 -8.95 -2.04
CA ALA A 109 7.13 -8.92 -1.21
C ALA A 109 8.00 -7.68 -1.44
N ASP A 110 8.07 -7.15 -2.67
CA ASP A 110 8.82 -5.93 -3.00
C ASP A 110 8.11 -4.71 -2.41
N LEU A 111 6.78 -4.64 -2.52
CA LEU A 111 6.00 -3.57 -1.88
C LEU A 111 6.17 -3.57 -0.35
N ASP A 112 6.12 -4.76 0.25
CA ASP A 112 6.36 -4.93 1.69
C ASP A 112 7.77 -4.44 2.09
N ALA A 113 8.79 -4.73 1.27
CA ALA A 113 10.17 -4.30 1.49
C ALA A 113 10.33 -2.77 1.36
N GLU A 114 9.72 -2.15 0.36
CA GLU A 114 9.80 -0.69 0.16
C GLU A 114 9.05 0.08 1.25
N VAL A 115 7.86 -0.37 1.65
CA VAL A 115 7.12 0.21 2.78
C VAL A 115 7.91 0.10 4.08
N LEU A 116 8.55 -1.05 4.32
CA LEU A 116 9.42 -1.25 5.47
C LEU A 116 10.65 -0.33 5.42
N THR A 117 11.28 -0.19 4.26
CA THR A 117 12.46 0.67 4.06
C THR A 117 12.11 2.13 4.35
N GLY A 118 11.00 2.64 3.82
CA GLY A 118 10.53 3.99 4.11
C GLY A 118 10.24 4.25 5.59
N PHE A 119 9.74 3.24 6.32
CA PHE A 119 9.62 3.33 7.77
C PHE A 119 10.98 3.45 8.45
N ILE A 120 11.93 2.55 8.11
CA ILE A 120 13.26 2.48 8.72
C ILE A 120 14.03 3.77 8.47
N ASP A 121 14.00 4.31 7.25
CA ASP A 121 14.71 5.53 6.88
C ASP A 121 14.24 6.73 7.71
N VAL A 122 12.91 6.90 7.85
CA VAL A 122 12.36 7.95 8.71
C VAL A 122 12.71 7.68 10.16
N TYR A 123 12.57 6.46 10.66
CA TYR A 123 12.88 6.10 12.04
C TYR A 123 14.34 6.38 12.42
N ALA A 124 15.28 6.05 11.53
CA ALA A 124 16.70 6.30 11.71
C ALA A 124 17.02 7.81 11.71
N GLY A 125 16.37 8.59 10.84
CA GLY A 125 16.62 10.02 10.68
C GLY A 125 15.90 10.94 11.68
N LEU A 126 14.87 10.46 12.39
CA LEU A 126 14.07 11.33 13.25
C LEU A 126 14.83 11.87 14.47
N PRO A 127 14.83 13.20 14.74
CA PRO A 127 15.44 13.75 15.94
C PRO A 127 14.70 13.36 17.23
N ALA A 128 15.43 13.27 18.34
CA ALA A 128 14.84 13.14 19.67
C ALA A 128 13.92 14.33 19.99
N GLY A 129 12.81 14.10 20.70
CA GLY A 129 11.84 15.14 21.04
C GLY A 129 10.89 15.55 19.91
N THR A 130 10.94 14.87 18.75
CA THR A 130 9.99 15.09 17.66
C THR A 130 8.55 14.89 18.13
N ARG A 131 7.64 15.75 17.65
CA ARG A 131 6.19 15.60 17.86
C ARG A 131 5.53 14.89 16.68
N GLY A 132 4.49 14.13 16.96
CA GLY A 132 3.72 13.41 15.94
C GLY A 132 4.52 12.29 15.29
N ILE A 133 5.41 11.66 16.06
CA ILE A 133 6.29 10.57 15.61
C ILE A 133 5.50 9.48 14.88
N PRO A 134 4.37 8.95 15.40
CA PRO A 134 3.68 7.84 14.75
C PRO A 134 3.18 8.20 13.35
N GLY A 135 2.66 9.42 13.18
CA GLY A 135 2.16 9.90 11.89
C GLY A 135 3.28 10.10 10.87
N ARG A 136 4.45 10.60 11.30
CA ARG A 136 5.62 10.75 10.42
C ARG A 136 6.16 9.42 9.94
N LEU A 137 6.25 8.44 10.83
CA LEU A 137 6.70 7.08 10.51
C LEU A 137 5.74 6.39 9.53
N ALA A 138 4.43 6.45 9.79
CA ALA A 138 3.42 5.89 8.91
C ALA A 138 3.42 6.58 7.53
N PHE A 139 3.59 7.91 7.52
CA PHE A 139 3.65 8.66 6.27
C PHE A 139 4.89 8.33 5.45
N GLY A 140 6.08 8.20 6.07
CA GLY A 140 7.30 7.79 5.36
C GLY A 140 7.20 6.40 4.73
N ALA A 141 6.62 5.44 5.47
CA ALA A 141 6.33 4.11 4.96
C ALA A 141 5.35 4.13 3.78
N TYR A 142 4.28 4.93 3.89
CA TYR A 142 3.28 5.11 2.83
C TYR A 142 3.86 5.81 1.59
N GLU A 143 4.71 6.83 1.78
CA GLU A 143 5.36 7.57 0.69
C GLU A 143 6.30 6.65 -0.10
N ALA A 144 7.14 5.85 0.56
CA ALA A 144 8.01 4.88 -0.11
C ALA A 144 7.19 3.86 -0.93
N GLY A 145 6.12 3.31 -0.35
CA GLY A 145 5.22 2.42 -1.08
C GLY A 145 4.53 3.10 -2.28
N LEU A 146 4.20 4.39 -2.20
CA LEU A 146 3.66 5.14 -3.34
C LEU A 146 4.70 5.36 -4.45
N VAL A 147 5.95 5.62 -4.09
CA VAL A 147 7.06 5.74 -5.05
C VAL A 147 7.22 4.41 -5.80
N GLU A 148 7.18 3.29 -5.08
CA GLU A 148 7.28 1.96 -5.68
C GLU A 148 6.10 1.64 -6.61
N VAL A 149 4.86 1.94 -6.16
CA VAL A 149 3.67 1.84 -7.01
C VAL A 149 3.78 2.72 -8.26
N ALA A 150 4.35 3.92 -8.14
CA ALA A 150 4.57 4.81 -9.27
C ALA A 150 5.68 4.31 -10.20
N GLY A 151 6.73 3.66 -9.67
CA GLY A 151 7.81 3.05 -10.45
C GLY A 151 7.32 1.96 -11.41
N TYR A 152 6.28 1.22 -11.00
CA TYR A 152 5.61 0.23 -11.87
C TYR A 152 4.66 0.86 -12.91
N ARG A 153 4.35 2.16 -12.83
CA ARG A 153 3.63 2.85 -13.91
C ARG A 153 4.60 3.12 -15.06
N LYS A 154 4.65 2.19 -16.01
CA LYS A 154 5.34 2.43 -17.29
C LYS A 154 4.75 3.67 -17.98
N PRO A 155 5.55 4.52 -18.63
CA PRO A 155 5.03 5.57 -19.51
C PRO A 155 4.05 4.97 -20.53
N GLY A 156 2.79 5.43 -20.52
CA GLY A 156 1.70 4.87 -21.33
C GLY A 156 0.85 3.79 -20.66
N MET A 157 1.12 3.43 -19.39
CA MET A 157 0.26 2.64 -18.52
C MET A 157 -0.46 3.52 -17.50
N ASP A 158 -1.44 4.27 -17.97
CA ASP A 158 -2.51 4.82 -17.14
C ASP A 158 -3.69 5.14 -18.06
N LEU A 159 -4.89 5.20 -17.51
CA LEU A 159 -6.04 5.75 -18.21
C LEU A 159 -6.17 7.20 -17.73
N PRO A 160 -5.76 8.21 -18.54
CA PRO A 160 -5.55 9.58 -18.04
C PRO A 160 -6.75 10.18 -17.29
N VAL A 161 -7.97 9.80 -17.71
CA VAL A 161 -9.23 10.21 -17.09
C VAL A 161 -9.35 9.85 -15.60
N LEU A 162 -8.66 8.80 -15.12
CA LEU A 162 -8.70 8.38 -13.73
C LEU A 162 -8.11 9.44 -12.78
N GLY A 163 -7.22 10.30 -13.27
CA GLY A 163 -6.68 11.43 -12.49
C GLY A 163 -7.72 12.50 -12.14
N ALA A 164 -8.83 12.58 -12.89
CA ALA A 164 -9.90 13.55 -12.67
C ALA A 164 -11.01 13.06 -11.72
N LEU A 165 -10.99 11.78 -11.34
CA LEU A 165 -12.04 11.18 -10.50
C LEU A 165 -11.67 11.22 -9.00
N PRO A 166 -12.65 11.42 -8.09
CA PRO A 166 -12.37 11.45 -6.67
C PRO A 166 -11.97 10.07 -6.14
N ARG A 167 -10.83 10.01 -5.42
CA ARG A 167 -10.38 8.85 -4.64
C ARG A 167 -11.30 8.68 -3.40
N PRO A 168 -11.51 7.47 -2.86
CA PRO A 168 -10.79 6.21 -3.11
C PRO A 168 -11.46 5.25 -4.13
N TRP A 169 -12.46 5.69 -4.88
CA TRP A 169 -13.44 4.84 -5.60
C TRP A 169 -12.97 4.13 -6.90
N LEU A 170 -11.67 3.91 -7.11
CA LEU A 170 -11.11 3.71 -8.45
C LEU A 170 -10.43 2.35 -8.67
N GLU A 171 -11.24 1.31 -8.89
CA GLU A 171 -10.77 0.17 -9.67
C GLU A 171 -10.99 0.49 -11.17
N PRO A 172 -9.93 0.69 -11.99
CA PRO A 172 -10.06 1.12 -13.39
C PRO A 172 -10.98 0.23 -14.23
N ARG A 173 -11.04 -1.06 -13.90
CA ARG A 173 -11.92 -2.05 -14.54
C ARG A 173 -13.42 -1.71 -14.36
N TRP A 174 -13.80 -1.08 -13.24
CA TRP A 174 -15.18 -0.70 -12.98
C TRP A 174 -15.61 0.48 -13.85
N LEU A 175 -14.72 1.46 -14.05
CA LEU A 175 -14.99 2.57 -14.99
C LEU A 175 -15.21 2.05 -16.41
N LEU A 176 -14.35 1.12 -16.87
CA LEU A 176 -14.51 0.49 -18.17
C LEU A 176 -15.82 -0.31 -18.26
N ALA A 177 -16.18 -1.05 -17.21
CA ALA A 177 -17.46 -1.79 -17.16
C ALA A 177 -18.66 -0.84 -17.22
N GLN A 178 -18.65 0.25 -16.45
CA GLN A 178 -19.69 1.27 -16.45
C GLN A 178 -19.80 1.97 -17.82
N ALA A 179 -18.68 2.27 -18.45
CA ALA A 179 -18.64 2.89 -19.77
C ALA A 179 -19.23 1.98 -20.86
N VAL A 180 -18.98 0.67 -20.78
CA VAL A 180 -19.60 -0.32 -21.67
C VAL A 180 -21.10 -0.45 -21.38
N GLU A 181 -21.49 -0.53 -20.11
CA GLU A 181 -22.90 -0.62 -19.69
C GLU A 181 -23.71 0.58 -20.19
N ARG A 182 -23.11 1.77 -20.16
CA ARG A 182 -23.72 3.03 -20.65
C ARG A 182 -23.51 3.27 -22.14
N ALA A 183 -22.88 2.34 -22.85
CA ALA A 183 -22.54 2.45 -24.27
C ALA A 183 -21.73 3.71 -24.63
N VAL A 184 -20.94 4.24 -23.69
CA VAL A 184 -19.99 5.34 -23.93
C VAL A 184 -18.84 4.86 -24.82
N ILE A 185 -18.36 3.64 -24.57
CA ILE A 185 -17.35 2.97 -25.40
C ILE A 185 -17.81 1.57 -25.75
N SER A 186 -17.30 1.02 -26.85
CA SER A 186 -17.61 -0.36 -27.25
C SER A 186 -16.90 -1.39 -26.36
N PRO A 187 -17.45 -2.61 -26.17
CA PRO A 187 -16.78 -3.68 -25.42
C PRO A 187 -15.37 -4.03 -25.98
N PRO A 188 -15.15 -4.08 -27.31
CA PRO A 188 -13.80 -4.23 -27.87
C PRO A 188 -12.83 -3.10 -27.48
N ASP A 189 -13.28 -1.85 -27.46
CA ASP A 189 -12.42 -0.71 -27.09
C ASP A 189 -12.10 -0.73 -25.60
N ALA A 190 -13.07 -1.08 -24.75
CA ALA A 190 -12.84 -1.31 -23.32
C ALA A 190 -11.79 -2.41 -23.09
N ARG A 191 -11.84 -3.51 -23.86
CA ARG A 191 -10.83 -4.57 -23.80
C ARG A 191 -9.46 -4.08 -24.30
N LEU A 192 -9.43 -3.27 -25.35
CA LEU A 192 -8.20 -2.66 -25.86
C LEU A 192 -7.54 -1.76 -24.81
N LEU A 193 -8.31 -0.92 -24.12
CA LEU A 193 -7.83 -0.09 -23.00
C LEU A 193 -7.37 -0.94 -21.82
N ALA A 194 -8.10 -2.00 -21.47
CA ALA A 194 -7.69 -2.91 -20.40
C ALA A 194 -6.33 -3.58 -20.71
N LEU A 195 -6.14 -4.07 -21.94
CA LEU A 195 -4.87 -4.68 -22.36
C LEU A 195 -3.73 -3.65 -22.39
N THR A 196 -3.96 -2.50 -23.00
CA THR A 196 -2.88 -1.54 -23.29
C THR A 196 -2.56 -0.62 -22.12
N ARG A 197 -3.57 -0.12 -21.40
CA ARG A 197 -3.39 0.82 -20.28
C ARG A 197 -3.34 0.15 -18.92
N LEU A 198 -4.11 -0.92 -18.71
CA LEU A 198 -4.15 -1.58 -17.41
C LEU A 198 -3.17 -2.76 -17.31
N GLN A 199 -2.85 -3.43 -18.42
CA GLN A 199 -1.96 -4.61 -18.43
C GLN A 199 -0.62 -4.34 -19.13
N GLY A 200 -0.41 -3.16 -19.71
CA GLY A 200 0.87 -2.78 -20.31
C GLY A 200 1.24 -3.53 -21.59
N VAL A 201 0.27 -4.14 -22.25
CA VAL A 201 0.47 -4.80 -23.54
C VAL A 201 0.65 -3.73 -24.62
N THR A 202 1.68 -3.85 -25.46
CA THR A 202 1.89 -2.92 -26.57
C THR A 202 0.80 -3.05 -27.64
N VAL A 203 0.49 -1.94 -28.34
CA VAL A 203 -0.47 -1.96 -29.47
C VAL A 203 0.00 -2.91 -30.57
N ALA A 204 1.31 -3.02 -30.80
CA ALA A 204 1.91 -3.98 -31.73
C ALA A 204 1.57 -5.43 -31.35
N ALA A 205 1.73 -5.81 -30.07
CA ALA A 205 1.39 -7.15 -29.60
C ALA A 205 -0.13 -7.43 -29.65
N VAL A 206 -0.98 -6.41 -29.52
CA VAL A 206 -2.43 -6.58 -29.73
C VAL A 206 -2.74 -6.78 -31.21
N SER A 207 -2.11 -6.00 -32.10
CA SER A 207 -2.25 -6.09 -33.55
C SER A 207 -1.90 -7.48 -34.07
N GLU A 208 -0.77 -8.03 -33.63
CA GLU A 208 -0.33 -9.39 -33.98
C GLU A 208 -1.35 -10.46 -33.59
N ARG A 209 -2.00 -10.31 -32.43
CA ARG A 209 -2.98 -11.28 -31.92
C ARG A 209 -4.37 -11.14 -32.54
N SER A 210 -4.79 -9.93 -32.88
CA SER A 210 -6.14 -9.66 -33.39
C SER A 210 -6.21 -9.65 -34.92
N GLY A 211 -5.07 -9.51 -35.60
CA GLY A 211 -4.99 -9.29 -37.05
C GLY A 211 -5.44 -7.89 -37.48
N VAL A 212 -5.77 -7.01 -36.54
CA VAL A 212 -6.16 -5.61 -36.82
C VAL A 212 -4.90 -4.77 -36.94
N PRO A 213 -4.77 -3.88 -37.95
CA PRO A 213 -3.60 -3.01 -38.08
C PRO A 213 -3.35 -2.17 -36.83
N GLY A 214 -2.08 -2.06 -36.41
CA GLY A 214 -1.70 -1.33 -35.19
C GLY A 214 -2.09 0.16 -35.22
N GLU A 215 -2.09 0.79 -36.40
CA GLU A 215 -2.54 2.16 -36.59
C GLU A 215 -4.03 2.33 -36.27
N GLU A 216 -4.88 1.41 -36.74
CA GLU A 216 -6.31 1.40 -36.44
C GLU A 216 -6.55 1.21 -34.94
N LEU A 217 -5.81 0.30 -34.29
CA LEU A 217 -5.89 0.11 -32.84
C LEU A 217 -5.45 1.35 -32.07
N ALA A 218 -4.43 2.08 -32.53
CA ALA A 218 -4.00 3.31 -31.90
C ALA A 218 -5.11 4.39 -31.97
N ILE A 219 -5.70 4.59 -33.14
CA ILE A 219 -6.81 5.54 -33.35
C ILE A 219 -8.00 5.18 -32.45
N ARG A 220 -8.40 3.91 -32.42
CA ARG A 220 -9.52 3.44 -31.59
C ARG A 220 -9.27 3.64 -30.10
N ARG A 221 -8.04 3.37 -29.65
CA ARG A 221 -7.64 3.57 -28.26
C ARG A 221 -7.74 5.06 -27.90
N ASP A 222 -7.19 5.94 -28.72
CA ASP A 222 -7.15 7.37 -28.45
C ASP A 222 -8.57 7.99 -28.49
N ALA A 223 -9.43 7.52 -29.41
CA ALA A 223 -10.85 7.89 -29.45
C ALA A 223 -11.60 7.46 -28.17
N ALA A 224 -11.42 6.20 -27.74
CA ALA A 224 -12.05 5.68 -26.54
C ALA A 224 -11.56 6.40 -25.26
N GLU A 225 -10.29 6.79 -25.20
CA GLU A 225 -9.76 7.62 -24.09
C GLU A 225 -10.44 9.00 -24.04
N LEU A 226 -10.64 9.63 -25.20
CA LEU A 226 -11.34 10.90 -25.30
C LEU A 226 -12.80 10.79 -24.89
N GLU A 227 -13.51 9.76 -25.38
CA GLU A 227 -14.91 9.49 -25.03
C GLU A 227 -15.10 9.31 -23.52
N LEU A 228 -14.21 8.55 -22.87
CA LEU A 228 -14.22 8.41 -21.42
C LEU A 228 -13.98 9.74 -20.70
N ALA A 229 -13.02 10.54 -21.18
CA ALA A 229 -12.72 11.84 -20.59
C ALA A 229 -13.91 12.81 -20.67
N VAL A 230 -14.59 12.85 -21.82
CA VAL A 230 -15.79 13.65 -22.03
C VAL A 230 -16.92 13.19 -21.10
N ALA A 231 -17.20 11.89 -21.05
CA ALA A 231 -18.29 11.35 -20.24
C ALA A 231 -18.06 11.51 -18.73
N VAL A 232 -16.82 11.39 -18.26
CA VAL A 232 -16.46 11.71 -16.86
C VAL A 232 -16.62 13.21 -16.58
N GLY A 233 -16.15 14.08 -17.49
CA GLY A 233 -16.31 15.52 -17.36
C GLY A 233 -17.77 15.98 -17.35
N ALA A 234 -18.65 15.27 -18.08
CA ALA A 234 -20.09 15.49 -18.09
C ALA A 234 -20.82 14.89 -16.87
N GLY A 235 -20.13 14.12 -16.03
CA GLY A 235 -20.75 13.41 -14.89
C GLY A 235 -21.64 12.23 -15.31
N GLU A 236 -21.45 11.69 -16.52
CA GLU A 236 -22.13 10.48 -17.00
C GLU A 236 -21.43 9.20 -16.52
N LEU A 237 -20.14 9.30 -16.21
CA LEU A 237 -19.32 8.25 -15.62
C LEU A 237 -18.71 8.73 -14.31
N GLY A 238 -18.50 7.82 -13.37
CA GLY A 238 -17.95 8.13 -12.06
C GLY A 238 -18.92 7.89 -10.89
N PRO A 239 -18.54 8.26 -9.66
CA PRO A 239 -19.31 7.97 -8.46
C PRO A 239 -20.59 8.81 -8.39
N GLY A 240 -21.70 8.18 -7.97
CA GLY A 240 -22.98 8.86 -7.80
C GLY A 240 -23.82 9.01 -9.08
N THR A 241 -23.33 8.54 -10.23
CA THR A 241 -24.10 8.56 -11.49
C THR A 241 -25.18 7.47 -11.55
N GLY A 242 -25.31 6.65 -10.50
CA GLY A 242 -26.36 5.65 -10.32
C GLY A 242 -27.56 6.22 -9.57
N GLY A 243 -28.61 6.58 -10.30
CA GLY A 243 -29.89 6.97 -9.74
C GLY A 243 -30.98 7.02 -10.81
N GLY A 244 -31.57 5.86 -11.12
CA GLY A 244 -32.81 5.80 -11.91
C GLY A 244 -32.87 4.64 -12.89
N ARG A 245 -33.15 3.43 -12.37
CA ARG A 245 -34.28 2.59 -12.79
C ARG A 245 -34.49 1.48 -11.77
#